data_AF-A0A967H804-F1
#
_entry.id   AF-A0A967H804-F1
#
_cell.length_a   1.000
_cell.length_b   1.000
_cell.length_c   1.000
_cell.angle_alpha   90.00
_cell.angle_beta   90.00
_cell.angle_gamma   90.00
#
_symmetry.space_group_name_H-M   'P 1'
#
loop_
_entity.id
_entity.type
_entity.pdbx_description
1 polymer ?
#
loop_
_entity_poly.entity_id
_entity_poly.type
_entity_poly.pdbx_seq_one_letter_code
_entity_poly.pdbx_strand_id
1 'polypeptide(L)' 'MALQAGLPVLDFSILSGPKKADYFAAVQAGMDRDYELMEALFAEIIENSIQASSKQDE' A
#
# COMPACT_ATOMS: atom_id res chain seq x y z
N MET A 1 -4.90 -11.20 -3.86
CA MET A 1 -5.11 -10.57 -5.17
C MET A 1 -3.80 -10.14 -5.82
N ALA A 2 -2.95 -9.32 -5.19
CA ALA A 2 -1.67 -8.88 -5.76
C ALA A 2 -0.81 -10.02 -6.34
N LEU A 3 -0.60 -11.10 -5.59
CA LEU A 3 0.11 -12.30 -6.07
C LEU A 3 -0.50 -12.92 -7.33
N GLN A 4 -1.82 -12.93 -7.44
CA GLN A 4 -2.53 -13.48 -8.61
C GLN A 4 -2.41 -12.56 -9.83
N ALA A 5 -2.06 -11.29 -9.63
CA ALA A 5 -1.78 -10.32 -10.68
C ALA A 5 -0.29 -10.27 -11.07
N GLY A 6 0.56 -11.17 -10.52
CA GLY A 6 1.99 -11.20 -10.79
C GLY A 6 2.81 -10.16 -10.02
N LEU A 7 2.21 -9.48 -9.04
CA LEU A 7 2.94 -8.60 -8.11
C LEU A 7 3.55 -9.43 -6.97
N PRO A 8 4.62 -8.94 -6.31
CA PRO A 8 5.14 -9.58 -5.11
C PRO A 8 4.12 -9.56 -3.97
N VAL A 9 4.43 -10.27 -2.88
CA VAL A 9 3.68 -10.11 -1.62
C VAL A 9 3.77 -8.64 -1.22
N LEU A 10 2.61 -8.02 -1.00
CA LEU A 10 2.56 -6.61 -0.61
C LEU A 10 3.02 -6.44 0.84
N ASP A 11 3.91 -5.47 1.05
CA ASP A 11 4.40 -5.05 2.36
C ASP A 11 3.52 -3.93 2.94
N PHE A 12 2.69 -4.30 3.91
CA PHE A 12 1.83 -3.37 4.64
C PHE A 12 2.49 -2.80 5.90
N SER A 13 3.76 -3.12 6.17
CA SER A 13 4.49 -2.61 7.34
C SER A 13 4.50 -1.08 7.37
N ILE A 14 4.46 -0.43 6.19
CA ILE A 14 4.41 1.03 6.05
C ILE A 14 3.14 1.65 6.62
N LEU A 15 2.04 0.89 6.77
CA LEU A 15 0.79 1.38 7.35
C LEU A 15 0.80 1.41 8.88
N SER A 16 1.89 0.95 9.48
CA SER A 16 2.10 1.02 10.92
C SER A 16 2.73 2.35 11.35
N GLY A 17 2.63 2.66 12.64
CA GLY A 17 3.27 3.85 13.21
C GLY A 17 2.72 5.17 12.61
N PRO A 18 3.58 6.10 12.13
CA PRO A 18 3.19 7.43 11.69
C PRO A 18 2.11 7.45 10.59
N LYS A 19 2.17 6.49 9.65
CA LYS A 19 1.23 6.43 8.50
C LYS A 19 -0.09 5.74 8.83
N LYS A 20 -0.27 5.27 10.06
CA LYS A 20 -1.55 4.70 10.50
C LYS A 20 -2.68 5.73 10.44
N ALA A 21 -2.37 7.00 10.71
CA ALA A 21 -3.32 8.10 10.57
C ALA A 21 -3.76 8.29 9.12
N ASP A 22 -2.82 8.25 8.17
CA ASP A 22 -3.08 8.39 6.73
C ASP A 22 -3.98 7.26 6.21
N TYR A 23 -3.75 6.02 6.67
CA TYR A 23 -4.62 4.90 6.37
C TYR A 23 -6.06 5.14 6.85
N PHE A 24 -6.26 5.61 8.08
CA PHE A 24 -7.61 5.90 8.58
C PHE A 24 -8.28 7.06 7.82
N ALA A 25 -7.53 8.11 7.49
CA ALA A 25 -8.03 9.20 6.67
C ALA A 25 -8.49 8.70 5.28
N ALA A 26 -7.70 7.82 4.65
CA ALA A 26 -8.04 7.20 3.38
C ALA A 26 -9.30 6.32 3.48
N VAL A 27 -9.43 5.53 4.55
CA VAL A 27 -10.64 4.73 4.81
C VAL A 27 -11.87 5.62 4.98
N GLN A 28 -11.75 6.71 5.74
CA GLN A 28 -12.86 7.64 5.98
C GLN A 28 -13.29 8.34 4.69
N ALA A 29 -12.36 8.88 3.91
CA ALA A 29 -12.65 9.49 2.61
C ALA A 29 -13.31 8.49 1.65
N GLY A 30 -12.87 7.23 1.66
CA GLY A 30 -13.47 6.17 0.86
C GLY A 30 -14.93 5.86 1.20
N MET A 31 -15.40 6.17 2.42
CA MET A 31 -16.82 6.06 2.77
C MET A 31 -17.68 7.06 1.98
N ASP A 32 -17.10 8.21 1.62
CA ASP A 32 -17.71 9.24 0.77
C ASP A 32 -17.43 9.02 -0.72
N ARG A 33 -16.85 7.87 -1.09
CA ARG A 33 -16.40 7.49 -2.44
C ARG A 33 -15.25 8.34 -2.98
N ASP A 34 -14.53 9.02 -2.08
CA ASP A 34 -13.26 9.65 -2.40
C ASP A 34 -12.13 8.65 -2.19
N TYR A 35 -11.63 8.09 -3.29
CA TYR A 35 -10.63 7.04 -3.28
C TYR A 35 -9.21 7.56 -3.52
N GLU A 36 -9.00 8.86 -3.72
CA GLU A 36 -7.68 9.40 -4.11
C GLU A 36 -6.61 9.09 -3.05
N LEU A 37 -6.96 9.23 -1.77
CA LEU A 37 -6.07 8.88 -0.66
C LEU A 37 -5.74 7.39 -0.63
N MET A 38 -6.71 6.54 -0.96
CA MET A 38 -6.52 5.09 -0.99
C MET A 38 -5.63 4.66 -2.15
N GLU A 39 -5.81 5.28 -3.33
CA GLU A 39 -4.97 5.02 -4.51
C GLU A 39 -3.51 5.40 -4.25
N ALA A 40 -3.27 6.59 -3.68
CA ALA A 40 -1.93 7.05 -3.33
C ALA A 40 -1.24 6.09 -2.33
N LEU A 41 -1.99 5.66 -1.31
CA LEU A 41 -1.50 4.73 -0.30
C LEU A 41 -1.14 3.36 -0.89
N PHE A 42 -1.98 2.81 -1.78
CA PHE A 42 -1.69 1.54 -2.44
C PHE A 42 -0.56 1.63 -3.48
N ALA A 43 -0.42 2.75 -4.18
CA ALA A 43 0.71 2.98 -5.09
C ALA A 43 2.05 2.89 -4.33
N GLU A 44 2.13 3.54 -3.16
CA GLU A 44 3.32 3.48 -2.30
C GLU A 44 3.59 2.07 -1.76
N ILE A 45 2.54 1.33 -1.35
CA ILE A 45 2.68 -0.07 -0.91
C ILE A 45 3.27 -0.92 -2.04
N ILE A 46 2.72 -0.82 -3.26
CA ILE A 46 3.17 -1.61 -4.40
C ILE A 46 4.63 -1.29 -4.74
N GLU A 47 4.98 -0.01 -4.81
CA GLU A 47 6.35 0.43 -5.11
C GLU A 47 7.36 -0.10 -4.07
N ASN A 48 7.08 0.08 -2.79
CA ASN A 48 7.95 -0.44 -1.72
C ASN A 48 8.06 -1.97 -1.76
N SER A 49 6.96 -2.67 -2.04
CA SER A 49 6.94 -4.14 -2.13
C SER A 49 7.82 -4.65 -3.26
N ILE A 50 7.78 -4.00 -4.43
CA ILE A 50 8.65 -4.31 -5.57
C ILE A 50 10.11 -4.08 -5.21
N GLN A 51 10.42 -2.92 -4.60
CA GLN A 51 11.79 -2.60 -4.19
C GLN A 51 12.34 -3.52 -3.08
N ALA A 52 11.47 -4.05 -2.22
CA ALA A 52 11.85 -4.99 -1.18
C ALA A 52 12.11 -6.39 -1.75
N SER A 53 11.26 -6.86 -2.68
CA SER A 53 11.47 -8.16 -3.33
C SER A 53 12.74 -8.19 -4.17
N SER A 54 13.04 -7.11 -4.91
CA SER A 54 14.28 -7.04 -5.72
C SER A 54 15.56 -7.07 -4.89
N LYS A 55 15.52 -6.70 -3.60
CA LYS A 55 16.69 -6.79 -2.70
C LYS A 55 16.88 -8.18 -2.08
N GLN A 56 15.91 -9.09 -2.22
CA GLN A 56 16.01 -10.45 -1.69
C GLN A 56 16.60 -11.44 -2.70
N ASP A 57 16.74 -11.04 -3.97
CA ASP A 57 17.27 -11.85 -5.06
C ASP A 57 18.78 -11.61 -5.34
N GLU A 58 19.46 -10.79 -4.52
CA GLU A 58 20.91 -10.47 -4.58
C GLU A 58 21.66 -11.03 -3.37
#